data_AF-A0A0A6VB59-F1
#
_entry.id   AF-A0A0A6VB59-F1
#
_cell.length_a   1.000
_cell.length_b   1.000
_cell.length_c   1.000
_cell.angle_alpha   90.00
_cell.angle_beta   90.00
_cell.angle_gamma   90.00
#
_symmetry.space_group_name_H-M   'P 1'
#
loop_
_entity.id
_entity.type
_entity.pdbx_description
1 polymer ?
#
loop_
_entity_poly.entity_id
_entity_poly.type
_entity_poly.pdbx_seq_one_letter_code
_entity_poly.pdbx_strand_id
1 'polypeptide(L)' 'MERNLNRMGIFTVGALANHDLKLLEKKFGVIGNQLYHHAWGVDLSDLGAPILQGQISFGKSQILMRDYKKNMKLKRLF' A
#
# COMPACT_ATOMS: atom_id res chain seq x y z
N MET A 1 4.51 -3.70 -5.14
CA MET A 1 4.42 -4.92 -4.32
C MET A 1 4.76 -6.15 -5.16
N GLU A 2 3.98 -6.44 -6.19
CA GLU A 2 4.15 -7.57 -7.12
C GLU A 2 5.59 -7.77 -7.62
N ARG A 3 6.23 -6.73 -8.18
CA ARG A 3 7.63 -6.83 -8.64
C ARG A 3 8.61 -7.30 -7.57
N ASN A 4 8.38 -6.97 -6.30
CA ASN A 4 9.24 -7.41 -5.20
C ASN A 4 9.00 -8.89 -4.85
N LEU A 5 7.74 -9.34 -4.86
CA LEU A 5 7.38 -10.74 -4.66
C LEU A 5 7.93 -11.63 -5.81
N ASN A 6 7.78 -11.18 -7.06
CA ASN A 6 8.34 -11.87 -8.22
C ASN A 6 9.87 -12.01 -8.14
N ARG A 7 10.57 -10.99 -7.60
CA ARG A 7 12.03 -11.05 -7.36
C ARG A 7 12.41 -12.00 -6.21
N MET A 8 11.47 -12.35 -5.35
CA MET A 8 11.64 -13.37 -4.31
C MET A 8 11.22 -14.78 -4.79
N GLY A 9 10.84 -14.92 -6.07
CA GLY A 9 10.36 -16.19 -6.62
C GLY A 9 8.90 -16.52 -6.29
N ILE A 10 8.14 -15.54 -5.78
CA ILE A 10 6.75 -15.72 -5.39
C ILE A 10 5.86 -15.20 -6.52
N PHE A 11 5.18 -16.11 -7.22
CA PHE A 11 4.32 -15.80 -8.36
C PHE A 11 2.86 -16.18 -8.13
N THR A 12 2.55 -16.90 -7.06
CA THR A 12 1.19 -17.35 -6.74
C THR A 12 0.89 -17.13 -5.26
N VAL A 13 -0.39 -17.08 -4.91
CA VAL A 13 -0.84 -16.98 -3.51
C VAL A 13 -0.37 -18.20 -2.70
N GLY A 14 -0.40 -19.39 -3.29
CA GLY A 14 0.14 -20.60 -2.65
C GLY A 14 1.64 -20.50 -2.38
N ALA A 15 2.42 -19.93 -3.29
CA ALA A 15 3.84 -19.68 -3.05
C ALA A 15 4.07 -18.65 -1.93
N LEU A 16 3.22 -17.63 -1.84
CA LEU A 16 3.27 -16.64 -0.76
C LEU A 16 2.95 -17.27 0.60
N ALA A 17 1.92 -18.12 0.67
CA ALA A 17 1.51 -18.84 1.87
C ALA A 17 2.57 -19.81 2.39
N ASN A 18 3.35 -20.42 1.49
CA ASN A 18 4.41 -21.38 1.83
C ASN A 18 5.79 -20.73 1.97
N HIS A 19 5.91 -19.40 1.85
CA HIS A 19 7.19 -18.73 2.02
C HIS A 19 7.52 -18.50 3.51
N ASP A 20 8.81 -18.30 3.81
CA ASP A 20 9.26 -18.04 5.18
C ASP A 20 8.72 -16.69 5.68
N LEU A 21 7.90 -16.73 6.73
CA LEU A 21 7.29 -15.56 7.35
C LEU A 21 8.35 -14.54 7.82
N LYS A 22 9.46 -14.98 8.41
CA LYS A 22 10.52 -14.07 8.88
C LYS A 22 11.20 -13.36 7.71
N LEU A 23 11.33 -14.01 6.55
CA LEU A 23 11.85 -13.36 5.34
C LEU A 23 10.86 -12.33 4.78
N LEU A 24 9.57 -12.64 4.79
CA LEU A 24 8.53 -11.70 4.38
C LEU A 24 8.49 -10.47 5.30
N GLU A 25 8.50 -10.67 6.62
CA GLU A 25 8.57 -9.59 7.60
C GLU A 25 9.85 -8.76 7.47
N LYS A 26 11.01 -9.41 7.29
CA LYS A 26 12.28 -8.72 7.08
C LYS A 26 12.25 -7.84 5.82
N LYS A 27 11.53 -8.26 4.77
CA LYS A 27 11.45 -7.53 3.50
C LYS A 27 10.41 -6.43 3.49
N PHE A 28 9.25 -6.66 4.09
CA PHE A 28 8.06 -5.83 3.95
C PHE A 28 7.56 -5.24 5.29
N GLY A 29 8.24 -5.52 6.40
CA GLY A 29 7.82 -5.14 7.74
C GLY A 29 6.50 -5.81 8.14
N VAL A 30 5.65 -5.07 8.87
CA VAL A 30 4.31 -5.52 9.29
C VAL A 30 3.46 -5.98 8.11
N ILE A 31 3.64 -5.38 6.93
CA ILE A 31 2.91 -5.80 5.72
C ILE A 31 3.32 -7.20 5.27
N GLY A 32 4.56 -7.63 5.53
CA GLY A 32 5.00 -9.00 5.23
C GLY A 32 4.24 -10.05 6.05
N ASN A 33 3.99 -9.75 7.32
CA ASN A 33 3.16 -10.58 8.19
C ASN A 33 1.72 -10.65 7.68
N GLN A 34 1.14 -9.50 7.31
CA GLN A 34 -0.22 -9.43 6.76
C GLN A 34 -0.36 -10.21 5.46
N LEU A 35 0.60 -10.09 4.54
CA LEU A 35 0.62 -10.86 3.29
C LEU A 35 0.60 -12.37 3.53
N TYR A 36 1.41 -12.85 4.47
CA TYR A 36 1.48 -14.28 4.80
C TYR A 36 0.13 -14.77 5.33
N HIS A 37 -0.45 -14.09 6.32
CA HIS A 37 -1.73 -14.49 6.92
C HIS A 37 -2.89 -14.41 5.93
N HIS A 38 -2.96 -13.36 5.11
CA HIS A 38 -3.98 -13.26 4.07
C HIS A 38 -3.83 -14.33 2.98
N ALA A 39 -2.61 -14.76 2.66
CA ALA A 39 -2.40 -15.88 1.74
C ALA A 39 -2.94 -17.21 2.30
N TRP A 40 -3.04 -17.33 3.63
CA TRP A 40 -3.73 -18.42 4.35
C TRP A 40 -5.22 -18.17 4.58
N GLY A 41 -5.76 -17.04 4.09
CA GLY A 41 -7.16 -16.64 4.30
C GLY A 41 -7.46 -16.11 5.70
N VAL A 42 -6.44 -15.81 6.51
CA VAL A 42 -6.59 -15.20 7.83
C VAL A 42 -6.62 -13.68 7.68
N ASP A 43 -7.69 -13.07 8.15
CA ASP A 43 -7.85 -11.61 8.24
C ASP A 43 -8.27 -11.26 9.66
N LEU A 44 -7.43 -10.49 10.35
CA LEU A 44 -7.62 -10.04 11.74
C LEU A 44 -7.97 -8.54 11.79
N SER A 45 -8.38 -7.96 10.66
CA SER A 45 -8.86 -6.58 10.65
C SER A 45 -10.11 -6.45 11.52
N ASP A 46 -10.18 -5.33 12.22
CA ASP A 46 -11.28 -5.07 13.16
C ASP A 46 -12.56 -4.84 12.35
N LEU A 47 -13.54 -5.74 12.51
CA LEU A 47 -14.84 -5.66 11.83
C LEU A 47 -15.68 -4.55 12.48
N GLY A 48 -15.42 -3.30 12.11
CA GLY A 48 -16.31 -2.18 12.43
C GLY A 48 -15.75 -1.16 13.40
N ALA A 49 -14.58 -0.58 13.13
CA ALA A 49 -14.26 0.72 13.70
C ALA A 49 -15.41 1.70 13.34
N PRO A 50 -16.10 2.32 14.33
CA PRO A 50 -17.14 3.28 14.04
C PRO A 50 -16.58 4.38 13.14
N ILE A 51 -17.29 4.72 12.06
CA ILE A 51 -16.95 5.81 11.12
C ILE A 51 -17.22 7.18 11.79
N LEU A 52 -16.79 7.36 13.05
CA LEU A 52 -16.97 8.55 13.87
C LEU A 52 -15.63 9.14 14.30
N GLN A 53 -14.59 8.95 13.49
CA GLN A 53 -13.44 9.86 13.53
C GLN A 53 -13.71 10.93 12.47
N GLY A 54 -14.03 12.13 12.92
CA GLY A 54 -14.18 13.30 12.05
C GLY A 54 -12.96 13.46 11.12
N GLN A 55 -13.10 14.30 10.09
CA GLN A 55 -12.09 14.44 9.06
C GLN A 55 -10.68 14.71 9.64
N ILE A 56 -9.80 13.71 9.56
CA ILE A 56 -8.47 13.70 10.19
C ILE A 56 -7.50 14.62 9.42
N SER A 57 -7.75 14.84 8.12
CA SER A 57 -6.97 15.77 7.30
C SER A 57 -7.72 16.24 6.04
N PHE A 58 -7.34 17.42 5.52
CA PHE A 58 -7.75 17.94 4.21
C PHE A 58 -6.55 17.90 3.25
N GLY A 59 -6.70 17.22 2.10
CA GLY A 59 -5.67 17.17 1.06
C GLY A 59 -6.20 17.70 -0.27
N LYS A 60 -5.50 18.67 -0.88
CA LYS A 60 -5.77 19.13 -2.25
C LYS A 60 -4.64 18.67 -3.17
N SER A 61 -4.84 17.52 -3.82
CA SER A 61 -3.90 16.96 -4.79
C SER A 61 -4.41 17.19 -6.21
N GLN A 62 -3.54 17.69 -7.10
CA GLN A 62 -3.83 17.84 -8.53
C GLN A 62 -2.72 17.20 -9.35
N ILE A 63 -3.09 16.26 -10.23
CA ILE A 63 -2.20 15.69 -11.23
C ILE A 63 -2.29 16.58 -12.48
N LEU A 64 -1.15 17.09 -12.96
CA LEU A 64 -1.09 17.94 -14.14
C LEU A 64 -0.89 17.09 -15.40
N MET A 65 -1.58 17.44 -16.49
CA MET A 65 -1.50 16.71 -17.77
C MET A 65 -0.24 17.01 -18.59
N ARG A 66 0.64 17.91 -18.12
CA ARG A 66 1.92 18.26 -18.75
C ARG A 66 2.86 18.94 -17.77
N ASP A 67 4.16 18.88 -18.06
CA ASP A 67 5.18 19.60 -17.31
C ASP A 67 5.12 21.10 -17.62
N TYR A 68 4.74 21.91 -16.63
CA TYR A 68 4.75 23.37 -16.77
C TYR A 68 6.15 23.91 -16.47
N LYS A 69 6.92 24.26 -17.51
CA LYS A 69 8.21 24.95 -17.39
C LYS A 69 8.10 26.43 -17.78
N LYS A 70 7.80 27.30 -16.82
CA LYS A 70 8.32 28.68 -16.68
C LYS A 70 7.57 29.39 -15.57
N ASN A 71 8.25 30.35 -14.95
CA ASN A 71 7.89 31.22 -13.84
C ASN A 71 6.65 32.12 -14.10
N MET A 72 5.56 31.57 -14.64
CA MET A 72 4.33 32.30 -14.91
C MET A 72 3.18 31.67 -14.14
N LYS A 73 2.99 32.22 -12.93
CA LYS A 73 1.79 32.15 -12.09
C LYS A 73 1.19 30.74 -11.91
N LEU A 74 1.73 30.02 -10.91
CA LEU A 74 1.00 29.03 -10.10
C LEU A 74 -0.16 29.66 -9.28
N LYS A 75 -0.71 30.80 -9.70
CA LYS A 75 -1.65 31.63 -8.92
C LYS A 75 -3.11 31.52 -9.37
N ARG A 76 -3.49 30.49 -10.16
CA ARG A 76 -4.85 30.38 -10.72
C ARG A 76 -5.63 29.11 -10.34
N LEU A 77 -5.15 28.33 -9.37
CA LEU A 77 -5.84 27.10 -8.95
C LEU A 77 -6.01 26.97 -7.43
N PHE A 78 -5.86 28.08 -6.68
CA PHE A 78 -6.33 28.21 -5.30
C PHE A 78 -7.35 29.33 -5.24
#